data_AF-A0A1H3KBH4-F1
#
_entry.id   AF-A0A1H3KBH4-F1
#
_cell.length_a   1.000
_cell.length_b   1.000
_cell.length_c   1.000
_cell.angle_alpha   90.00
_cell.angle_beta   90.00
_cell.angle_gamma   90.00
#
_symmetry.space_group_name_H-M   'P 1'
#
loop_
_entity.id
_entity.type
_entity.pdbx_description
1 polymer ?
#
loop_
_entity_poly.entity_id
_entity_poly.type
_entity_poly.pdbx_seq_one_letter_code
_entity_poly.pdbx_strand_id
1 'polypeptide(L)'
;MKLRYTPFQLKVLSAEEQESPYHEAFKSFKSLESSLYIVGTLHSMLAPIIASLKYIEPNLKITYIMTDAGALPLSFSQTVKKLKELKLLDTTITVGHAFGGDIECVNIYTGIIAAKLVAKSDITIITMGPGIVGTGTQYGFSGIEQASIIDAVNKLGGISIAIPRISFSDTRDRHKGISHHTLTILENIACTRTNVVFPILKKEYEKLISLQLEKSNINKKHNIIYENGSEVLNALNYFSLNVKTMGRSYHDDEAFFLTMGAVAKAGIKFLENDQ
;
A
#
# COMPACT_ATOMS: atom_id res chain seq x y z
N MET A 1 18.73 8.82 1.22
CA MET A 1 18.44 7.94 2.37
C MET A 1 18.87 8.67 3.63
N LYS A 2 18.38 8.29 4.83
CA LYS A 2 18.83 8.92 6.10
C LYS A 2 20.32 8.72 6.40
N LEU A 3 20.93 7.65 5.86
CA LEU A 3 22.37 7.35 5.94
C LEU A 3 22.97 7.54 7.35
N ARG A 4 22.29 6.99 8.37
CA ARG A 4 22.69 7.11 9.79
C ARG A 4 24.14 6.68 9.99
N TYR A 5 24.88 7.43 10.81
CA TYR A 5 26.32 7.23 11.12
C TYR A 5 27.28 7.39 9.95
N THR A 6 26.86 8.02 8.85
CA THR A 6 27.75 8.41 7.74
C THR A 6 27.95 9.92 7.70
N PRO A 7 29.01 10.41 7.03
CA PRO A 7 29.17 11.85 6.76
C PRO A 7 28.03 12.50 5.96
N PHE A 8 27.19 11.68 5.30
CA PHE A 8 26.04 12.12 4.51
C PHE A 8 24.71 11.93 5.25
N GLN A 9 24.74 11.75 6.57
CA GLN A 9 23.54 11.55 7.36
C GLN A 9 22.60 12.76 7.24
N LEU A 10 21.33 12.48 6.99
CA LEU A 10 20.25 13.44 7.16
C LEU A 10 19.69 13.28 8.57
N LYS A 11 19.96 14.26 9.43
CA LYS A 11 19.38 14.31 10.78
C LYS A 11 17.91 14.65 10.66
N VAL A 12 17.07 13.81 11.27
CA VAL A 12 15.64 14.01 11.40
C VAL A 12 15.26 13.83 12.87
N LEU A 13 14.19 14.47 13.31
CA LEU A 13 13.56 14.18 14.59
C LEU A 13 12.46 13.15 14.34
N SER A 14 12.66 11.91 14.77
CA SER A 14 11.65 10.86 14.62
C SER A 14 10.49 11.07 15.60
N ALA A 15 9.27 10.72 15.19
CA ALA A 15 8.05 11.00 15.94
C ALA A 15 8.04 10.39 17.36
N GLU A 16 8.72 9.27 17.55
CA GLU A 16 8.83 8.54 18.80
C GLU A 16 10.02 8.97 19.69
N GLU A 17 10.91 9.84 19.21
CA GLU A 17 12.08 10.31 19.98
C GLU A 17 11.65 11.11 21.21
N GLN A 18 12.49 11.12 22.26
CA GLN A 18 12.18 11.79 23.54
C GLN A 18 11.92 13.29 23.40
N GLU A 19 12.59 13.95 22.47
CA GLU A 19 12.43 15.38 22.17
C GLU A 19 11.18 15.67 21.30
N SER A 20 10.52 14.63 20.77
CA SER A 20 9.31 14.78 19.97
C SER A 20 8.12 15.15 20.85
N PRO A 21 7.24 16.08 20.40
CA PRO A 21 5.99 16.38 21.10
C PRO A 21 5.05 15.17 21.19
N TYR A 22 5.29 14.10 20.42
CA TYR A 22 4.47 12.89 20.40
C TYR A 22 5.00 11.78 21.30
N HIS A 23 6.15 11.96 21.98
CA HIS A 23 6.83 10.89 22.73
C HIS A 23 5.93 10.15 23.72
N GLU A 24 5.18 10.88 24.56
CA GLU A 24 4.29 10.26 25.55
C GLU A 24 3.11 9.52 24.90
N ALA A 25 2.67 9.93 23.70
CA ALA A 25 1.65 9.20 22.95
C ALA A 25 2.16 7.82 22.50
N PHE A 26 3.42 7.74 22.03
CA PHE A 26 4.04 6.45 21.70
C PHE A 26 4.23 5.56 22.93
N LYS A 27 4.66 6.14 24.05
CA LYS A 27 4.88 5.39 25.30
C LYS A 27 3.58 4.85 25.90
N SER A 28 2.47 5.53 25.69
CA SER A 28 1.14 5.12 26.14
C SER A 28 0.37 4.24 25.15
N PHE A 29 0.89 4.04 23.93
CA PHE A 29 0.25 3.22 22.90
C PHE A 29 -0.04 1.79 23.37
N LYS A 30 -1.22 1.28 23.01
CA LYS A 30 -1.67 -0.08 23.35
C LYS A 30 -2.07 -0.90 22.13
N SER A 31 -2.85 -0.31 21.23
CA SER A 31 -3.42 -0.99 20.09
C SER A 31 -3.82 -0.01 18.99
N LEU A 32 -3.89 -0.51 17.77
CA LEU A 32 -4.44 0.20 16.63
C LEU A 32 -5.97 0.28 16.65
N GLU A 33 -6.66 -0.43 17.54
CA GLU A 33 -8.13 -0.41 17.66
C GLU A 33 -8.79 -0.53 16.28
N SER A 34 -8.42 -1.58 15.54
CA SER A 34 -8.95 -1.88 14.20
C SER A 34 -8.68 -0.82 13.12
N SER A 35 -7.80 0.17 13.35
CA SER A 35 -7.41 1.14 12.30
C SER A 35 -6.97 0.43 11.01
N LEU A 36 -7.32 1.01 9.86
CA LEU A 36 -7.21 0.37 8.56
C LEU A 36 -5.90 0.68 7.82
N TYR A 37 -5.24 -0.37 7.34
CA TYR A 37 -3.98 -0.29 6.59
C TYR A 37 -4.04 -1.07 5.28
N ILE A 38 -3.88 -0.36 4.17
CA ILE A 38 -3.79 -0.92 2.83
C ILE A 38 -2.31 -1.07 2.47
N VAL A 39 -1.85 -2.30 2.24
CA VAL A 39 -0.44 -2.63 2.01
C VAL A 39 -0.22 -3.04 0.56
N GLY A 40 0.62 -2.31 -0.16
CA GLY A 40 0.95 -2.54 -1.56
C GLY A 40 2.43 -2.80 -1.82
N THR A 41 2.72 -3.30 -3.01
CA THR A 41 4.08 -3.70 -3.42
C THR A 41 4.75 -2.74 -4.39
N LEU A 42 4.03 -1.74 -4.91
CA LEU A 42 4.52 -0.81 -5.90
C LEU A 42 4.11 0.62 -5.56
N HIS A 43 5.03 1.57 -5.72
CA HIS A 43 4.73 2.99 -5.59
C HIS A 43 3.65 3.46 -6.58
N SER A 44 3.55 2.83 -7.77
CA SER A 44 2.54 3.16 -8.78
C SER A 44 1.09 2.83 -8.37
N MET A 45 0.90 2.07 -7.28
CA MET A 45 -0.43 1.80 -6.71
C MET A 45 -1.00 3.01 -5.96
N LEU A 46 -0.15 3.93 -5.50
CA LEU A 46 -0.54 5.00 -4.58
C LEU A 46 -1.61 5.94 -5.16
N ALA A 47 -1.33 6.55 -6.31
CA ALA A 47 -2.24 7.52 -6.93
C ALA A 47 -3.62 6.96 -7.30
N PRO A 48 -3.75 5.81 -8.00
CA PRO A 48 -5.08 5.29 -8.35
C PRO A 48 -5.91 4.90 -7.13
N ILE A 49 -5.30 4.41 -6.04
CA ILE A 49 -6.01 4.13 -4.79
C ILE A 49 -6.50 5.43 -4.16
N ILE A 50 -5.61 6.42 -3.97
CA ILE A 50 -5.96 7.69 -3.34
C ILE A 50 -7.02 8.44 -4.14
N ALA A 51 -6.89 8.46 -5.47
CA ALA A 51 -7.88 9.05 -6.36
C ALA A 51 -9.25 8.38 -6.16
N SER A 52 -9.29 7.05 -6.15
CA SER A 52 -10.55 6.32 -5.96
C SER A 52 -11.16 6.57 -4.57
N LEU A 53 -10.34 6.56 -3.51
CA LEU A 53 -10.80 6.86 -2.14
C LEU A 53 -11.41 8.26 -2.04
N LYS A 54 -10.70 9.30 -2.51
CA LYS A 54 -11.17 10.68 -2.47
C LYS A 54 -12.32 10.98 -3.44
N TYR A 55 -12.47 10.17 -4.49
CA TYR A 55 -13.61 10.29 -5.40
C TYR A 55 -14.91 9.77 -4.77
N ILE A 56 -14.82 8.67 -4.01
CA ILE A 56 -15.97 8.09 -3.32
C ILE A 56 -16.25 8.85 -2.02
N GLU A 57 -15.23 9.10 -1.20
CA GLU A 57 -15.31 9.78 0.10
C GLU A 57 -14.30 10.94 0.18
N PRO A 58 -14.68 12.16 -0.25
CA PRO A 58 -13.76 13.31 -0.35
C PRO A 58 -13.11 13.74 0.97
N ASN A 59 -13.77 13.47 2.08
CA ASN A 59 -13.37 13.93 3.42
C ASN A 59 -12.40 12.97 4.14
N LEU A 60 -12.11 11.78 3.58
CA LEU A 60 -11.21 10.81 4.22
C LEU A 60 -9.84 11.40 4.47
N LYS A 61 -9.32 11.26 5.68
CA LYS A 61 -7.94 11.59 6.01
C LYS A 61 -7.01 10.43 5.64
N ILE A 62 -6.23 10.63 4.60
CA ILE A 62 -5.37 9.60 4.01
C ILE A 62 -3.92 9.85 4.39
N THR A 63 -3.26 8.82 4.92
CA THR A 63 -1.83 8.82 5.21
C THR A 63 -1.09 7.86 4.30
N TYR A 64 0.06 8.27 3.79
CA TYR A 64 0.98 7.42 3.04
C TYR A 64 2.23 7.14 3.87
N ILE A 65 2.50 5.87 4.17
CA ILE A 65 3.78 5.43 4.73
C ILE A 65 4.67 4.93 3.59
N MET A 66 5.79 5.63 3.37
CA MET A 66 6.83 5.25 2.43
C MET A 66 7.94 4.46 3.13
N THR A 67 8.12 3.20 2.73
CA THR A 67 9.24 2.35 3.17
C THR A 67 10.50 2.61 2.36
N ASP A 68 11.64 2.13 2.86
CA ASP A 68 12.97 2.28 2.27
C ASP A 68 13.38 1.14 1.33
N ALA A 69 12.45 0.26 0.99
CA ALA A 69 12.67 -0.80 -0.01
C ALA A 69 12.92 -0.25 -1.43
N GLY A 70 12.59 1.04 -1.65
CA GLY A 70 13.10 1.87 -2.73
C GLY A 70 14.02 2.97 -2.16
N ALA A 71 15.12 3.29 -2.85
CA ALA A 71 16.19 4.14 -2.31
C ALA A 71 15.97 5.66 -2.47
N LEU A 72 14.95 6.08 -3.21
CA LEU A 72 14.75 7.49 -3.60
C LEU A 72 14.01 8.29 -2.52
N PRO A 73 14.34 9.59 -2.33
CA PRO A 73 13.62 10.48 -1.42
C PRO A 73 12.15 10.62 -1.77
N LEU A 74 11.32 10.94 -0.78
CA LEU A 74 9.90 11.21 -1.01
C LEU A 74 9.70 12.39 -1.97
N SER A 75 10.54 13.43 -1.85
CA SER A 75 10.51 14.62 -2.71
C SER A 75 10.82 14.33 -4.19
N PHE A 76 11.39 13.17 -4.52
CA PHE A 76 11.58 12.75 -5.91
C PHE A 76 10.26 12.34 -6.58
N SER A 77 9.25 11.93 -5.80
CA SER A 77 7.97 11.48 -6.34
C SER A 77 7.10 12.66 -6.77
N GLN A 78 7.01 12.88 -8.09
CA GLN A 78 6.03 13.80 -8.66
C GLN A 78 4.59 13.38 -8.37
N THR A 79 4.36 12.08 -8.22
CA THR A 79 3.06 11.53 -7.82
C THR A 79 2.65 12.05 -6.45
N VAL A 80 3.52 11.90 -5.44
CA VAL A 80 3.24 12.39 -4.08
C VAL A 80 3.07 13.90 -4.06
N LYS A 81 3.96 14.64 -4.75
CA LYS A 81 3.84 16.09 -4.88
C LYS A 81 2.47 16.49 -5.43
N LYS A 82 2.03 15.87 -6.54
CA LYS A 82 0.74 16.19 -7.17
C LYS A 82 -0.45 15.86 -6.28
N LEU A 83 -0.42 14.72 -5.58
CA LEU A 83 -1.47 14.32 -4.65
C LEU A 83 -1.60 15.28 -3.47
N LYS A 84 -0.47 15.80 -2.93
CA LYS A 84 -0.46 16.83 -1.88
C LYS A 84 -0.99 18.17 -2.42
N GLU A 85 -0.59 18.60 -3.61
CA GLU A 85 -1.08 19.84 -4.25
C GLU A 85 -2.60 19.82 -4.46
N LEU A 86 -3.16 18.67 -4.85
CA LEU A 86 -4.60 18.46 -5.02
C LEU A 86 -5.34 18.20 -3.70
N LYS A 87 -4.64 18.18 -2.56
CA LYS A 87 -5.18 17.87 -1.22
C LYS A 87 -5.86 16.49 -1.14
N LEU A 88 -5.38 15.54 -1.94
CA LEU A 88 -5.87 14.16 -1.93
C LEU A 88 -5.13 13.28 -0.91
N LEU A 89 -3.90 13.68 -0.58
CA LEU A 89 -3.08 13.02 0.43
C LEU A 89 -2.84 13.99 1.59
N ASP A 90 -3.17 13.60 2.81
CA ASP A 90 -3.12 14.50 3.97
C ASP A 90 -1.73 14.48 4.61
N THR A 91 -1.22 13.28 4.91
CA THR A 91 0.06 13.12 5.63
C THR A 91 0.95 12.08 4.95
N THR A 92 2.24 12.36 4.92
CA THR A 92 3.27 11.41 4.49
C THR A 92 4.17 11.05 5.66
N ILE A 93 4.51 9.77 5.77
CA ILE A 93 5.39 9.23 6.81
C ILE A 93 6.50 8.45 6.14
N THR A 94 7.75 8.67 6.53
CA THR A 94 8.89 7.91 6.03
C THR A 94 9.53 7.08 7.14
N VAL A 95 9.73 5.79 6.86
CA VAL A 95 10.27 4.81 7.83
C VAL A 95 11.61 4.24 7.38
N GLY A 96 12.36 3.63 8.30
CA GLY A 96 13.66 3.03 8.00
C GLY A 96 14.66 4.10 7.57
N HIS A 97 15.24 3.94 6.39
CA HIS A 97 16.14 4.89 5.74
C HIS A 97 15.49 5.78 4.67
N ALA A 98 14.19 5.62 4.41
CA ALA A 98 13.41 6.58 3.62
C ALA A 98 13.33 7.89 4.39
N PHE A 99 13.15 9.00 3.67
CA PHE A 99 13.20 10.35 4.25
C PHE A 99 12.45 11.36 3.38
N GLY A 100 12.12 12.49 4.00
CA GLY A 100 11.44 13.62 3.40
C GLY A 100 9.92 13.59 3.55
N GLY A 101 9.38 12.73 4.42
CA GLY A 101 7.97 12.76 4.79
C GLY A 101 7.62 13.91 5.75
N ASP A 102 6.33 14.19 5.90
CA ASP A 102 5.81 15.14 6.90
C ASP A 102 6.15 14.66 8.32
N ILE A 103 6.19 13.33 8.53
CA ILE A 103 6.59 12.66 9.76
C ILE A 103 7.70 11.67 9.45
N GLU A 104 8.71 11.63 10.31
CA GLU A 104 9.82 10.70 10.22
C GLU A 104 9.70 9.66 11.35
N CYS A 105 9.90 8.39 11.04
CA CYS A 105 9.87 7.31 12.02
C CYS A 105 11.08 6.37 11.84
N VAL A 106 11.47 5.66 12.89
CA VAL A 106 12.62 4.75 12.84
C VAL A 106 12.32 3.51 12.00
N ASN A 107 11.14 2.91 12.15
CA ASN A 107 10.75 1.68 11.46
C ASN A 107 9.25 1.61 11.15
N ILE A 108 8.82 0.50 10.54
CA ILE A 108 7.42 0.31 10.13
C ILE A 108 6.43 0.34 11.29
N TYR A 109 6.76 -0.24 12.45
CA TYR A 109 5.88 -0.26 13.62
C TYR A 109 5.61 1.17 14.12
N THR A 110 6.67 1.97 14.24
CA THR A 110 6.56 3.38 14.64
C THR A 110 5.80 4.21 13.61
N GLY A 111 5.97 3.93 12.31
CA GLY A 111 5.22 4.59 11.25
C GLY A 111 3.73 4.27 11.27
N ILE A 112 3.37 3.00 11.49
CA ILE A 112 1.99 2.54 11.67
C ILE A 112 1.34 3.23 12.88
N ILE A 113 2.04 3.26 14.02
CA ILE A 113 1.56 3.94 15.23
C ILE A 113 1.41 5.46 14.98
N ALA A 114 2.36 6.08 14.30
CA ALA A 114 2.31 7.50 13.94
C ALA A 114 1.09 7.82 13.06
N ALA A 115 0.78 6.96 12.10
CA ALA A 115 -0.38 7.15 11.22
C ALA A 115 -1.70 7.22 12.00
N LYS A 116 -1.83 6.40 13.05
CA LYS A 116 -2.97 6.46 13.97
C LYS A 116 -2.90 7.66 14.92
N LEU A 117 -1.86 7.75 15.75
CA LEU A 117 -1.85 8.67 16.89
C LEU A 117 -1.59 10.13 16.48
N VAL A 118 -0.70 10.32 15.50
CA VAL A 118 -0.23 11.64 15.09
C VAL A 118 -0.99 12.12 13.87
N ALA A 119 -0.99 11.32 12.80
CA ALA A 119 -1.68 11.66 11.56
C ALA A 119 -3.20 11.49 11.68
N LYS A 120 -3.72 10.75 12.68
CA LYS A 120 -5.16 10.51 12.88
C LYS A 120 -5.85 10.03 11.59
N SER A 121 -5.18 9.13 10.87
CA SER A 121 -5.60 8.68 9.55
C SER A 121 -6.86 7.82 9.64
N ASP A 122 -7.79 8.04 8.71
CA ASP A 122 -8.91 7.12 8.48
C ASP A 122 -8.41 5.89 7.71
N ILE A 123 -7.63 6.12 6.64
CA ILE A 123 -7.00 5.05 5.86
C ILE A 123 -5.51 5.33 5.69
N THR A 124 -4.69 4.35 6.05
CA THR A 124 -3.24 4.41 5.82
C THR A 124 -2.85 3.49 4.66
N ILE A 125 -2.15 4.03 3.67
CA ILE A 125 -1.60 3.26 2.55
C ILE A 125 -0.09 3.09 2.80
N ILE A 126 0.42 1.86 2.68
CA ILE A 126 1.83 1.53 2.88
C ILE A 126 2.38 0.92 1.60
N THR A 127 3.37 1.59 0.99
CA THR A 127 4.14 1.04 -0.13
C THR A 127 5.56 1.58 -0.09
N MET A 128 6.49 0.87 -0.71
CA MET A 128 7.81 1.43 -1.02
C MET A 128 7.74 2.75 -1.81
N GLY A 129 8.80 3.54 -1.68
CA GLY A 129 9.08 4.65 -2.57
C GLY A 129 9.49 4.20 -3.98
N PRO A 130 9.76 5.14 -4.91
CA PRO A 130 10.25 4.80 -6.24
C PRO A 130 11.57 4.01 -6.19
N GLY A 131 11.74 3.07 -7.12
CA GLY A 131 12.97 2.27 -7.28
C GLY A 131 12.86 0.81 -6.83
N ILE A 132 11.79 0.11 -7.21
CA ILE A 132 11.64 -1.33 -6.97
C ILE A 132 12.79 -2.13 -7.61
N VAL A 133 13.30 -3.13 -6.89
CA VAL A 133 14.29 -4.10 -7.39
C VAL A 133 13.65 -5.48 -7.50
N GLY A 134 14.06 -6.23 -8.52
CA GLY A 134 13.70 -7.64 -8.71
C GLY A 134 14.78 -8.36 -9.51
N THR A 135 15.26 -9.49 -9.00
CA THR A 135 16.33 -10.28 -9.64
C THR A 135 15.80 -11.49 -10.41
N GLY A 136 14.50 -11.76 -10.32
CA GLY A 136 13.86 -12.93 -10.92
C GLY A 136 14.01 -14.22 -10.11
N THR A 137 14.69 -14.19 -8.96
CA THR A 137 14.69 -15.31 -8.00
C THR A 137 13.46 -15.23 -7.10
N GLN A 138 13.08 -16.37 -6.50
CA GLN A 138 11.83 -16.50 -5.73
C GLN A 138 11.65 -15.45 -4.63
N TYR A 139 12.73 -15.04 -3.95
CA TYR A 139 12.68 -14.08 -2.85
C TYR A 139 13.39 -12.76 -3.16
N GLY A 140 14.03 -12.64 -4.31
CA GLY A 140 14.89 -11.50 -4.65
C GLY A 140 14.12 -10.32 -5.23
N PHE A 141 13.15 -9.76 -4.50
CA PHE A 141 12.41 -8.57 -4.92
C PHE A 141 11.99 -7.69 -3.75
N SER A 142 12.05 -6.36 -3.90
CA SER A 142 11.80 -5.40 -2.81
C SER A 142 10.40 -5.54 -2.21
N GLY A 143 9.40 -5.84 -3.05
CA GLY A 143 7.99 -5.90 -2.64
C GLY A 143 7.65 -7.04 -1.68
N ILE A 144 8.60 -7.94 -1.39
CA ILE A 144 8.42 -9.04 -0.44
C ILE A 144 8.11 -8.52 0.97
N GLU A 145 8.49 -7.27 1.28
CA GLU A 145 8.20 -6.60 2.55
C GLU A 145 6.71 -6.54 2.89
N GLN A 146 5.81 -6.60 1.89
CA GLN A 146 4.35 -6.58 2.08
C GLN A 146 3.90 -7.59 3.15
N ALA A 147 4.49 -8.79 3.18
CA ALA A 147 4.19 -9.81 4.19
C ALA A 147 4.52 -9.32 5.61
N SER A 148 5.73 -8.82 5.83
CA SER A 148 6.17 -8.35 7.14
C SER A 148 5.37 -7.12 7.63
N ILE A 149 4.92 -6.27 6.71
CA ILE A 149 4.09 -5.11 7.02
C ILE A 149 2.67 -5.57 7.42
N ILE A 150 2.09 -6.53 6.70
CA ILE A 150 0.81 -7.16 7.07
C ILE A 150 0.89 -7.74 8.49
N ASP A 151 1.95 -8.51 8.76
CA ASP A 151 2.17 -9.11 10.07
C ASP A 151 2.34 -8.05 11.18
N ALA A 152 3.04 -6.95 10.89
CA ALA A 152 3.19 -5.83 11.83
C ALA A 152 1.84 -5.14 12.13
N VAL A 153 1.03 -4.83 11.11
CA VAL A 153 -0.31 -4.24 11.29
C VAL A 153 -1.17 -5.13 12.17
N ASN A 154 -1.26 -6.42 11.83
CA ASN A 154 -2.09 -7.37 12.54
C ASN A 154 -1.60 -7.58 13.98
N LYS A 155 -0.28 -7.62 14.20
CA LYS A 155 0.30 -7.77 15.54
C LYS A 155 -0.02 -6.60 16.47
N LEU A 156 -0.18 -5.40 15.92
CA LEU A 156 -0.55 -4.20 16.67
C LEU A 156 -2.08 -4.00 16.78
N GLY A 157 -2.89 -4.97 16.31
CA GLY A 157 -4.35 -4.93 16.42
C GLY A 157 -5.05 -4.06 15.38
N GLY A 158 -4.43 -3.84 14.22
CA GLY A 158 -5.04 -3.14 13.09
C GLY A 158 -5.65 -4.10 12.06
N ILE A 159 -6.40 -3.55 11.11
CA ILE A 159 -6.95 -4.31 9.98
C ILE A 159 -6.03 -4.13 8.78
N SER A 160 -5.51 -5.24 8.25
CA SER A 160 -4.71 -5.25 7.02
C SER A 160 -5.53 -5.59 5.78
N ILE A 161 -5.33 -4.82 4.72
CA ILE A 161 -5.78 -5.12 3.35
C ILE A 161 -4.53 -5.26 2.46
N ALA A 162 -4.28 -6.44 1.91
CA ALA A 162 -3.23 -6.66 0.94
C ALA A 162 -3.73 -6.33 -0.47
N ILE A 163 -2.96 -5.51 -1.19
CA ILE A 163 -3.17 -5.28 -2.62
C ILE A 163 -2.48 -6.39 -3.41
N PRO A 164 -3.21 -7.30 -4.08
CA PRO A 164 -2.60 -8.23 -5.00
C PRO A 164 -2.14 -7.50 -6.26
N ARG A 165 -1.01 -7.93 -6.84
CA ARG A 165 -0.62 -7.49 -8.18
C ARG A 165 -1.20 -8.44 -9.20
N ILE A 166 -2.11 -7.92 -10.03
CA ILE A 166 -2.81 -8.65 -11.08
C ILE A 166 -2.51 -7.98 -12.41
N SER A 167 -2.28 -8.77 -13.46
CA SER A 167 -2.11 -8.27 -14.81
C SER A 167 -2.47 -9.35 -15.82
N PHE A 168 -3.01 -8.94 -16.96
CA PHE A 168 -3.27 -9.83 -18.11
C PHE A 168 -2.61 -9.31 -19.40
N SER A 169 -1.82 -8.25 -19.29
CA SER A 169 -1.21 -7.54 -20.43
C SER A 169 0.00 -8.24 -21.02
N ASP A 170 0.62 -9.17 -20.28
CA ASP A 170 1.75 -9.94 -20.78
C ASP A 170 1.25 -11.11 -21.66
N THR A 171 1.90 -11.32 -22.80
CA THR A 171 1.51 -12.39 -23.73
C THR A 171 1.81 -13.78 -23.19
N ARG A 172 2.79 -13.91 -22.30
CA ARG A 172 3.25 -15.18 -21.72
C ARG A 172 2.30 -15.62 -20.61
N ASP A 173 1.80 -16.84 -20.69
CA ASP A 173 0.74 -17.33 -19.78
C ASP A 173 1.11 -17.32 -18.29
N ARG A 174 2.38 -17.58 -17.95
CA ARG A 174 2.86 -17.50 -16.56
C ARG A 174 2.80 -16.09 -15.97
N HIS A 175 2.69 -15.05 -16.79
CA HIS A 175 2.61 -13.66 -16.33
C HIS A 175 1.18 -13.12 -16.31
N LYS A 176 0.17 -13.97 -16.60
CA LYS A 176 -1.25 -13.63 -16.56
C LYS A 176 -1.88 -14.02 -15.20
N GLY A 177 -2.82 -13.20 -14.74
CA GLY A 177 -3.50 -13.37 -13.46
C GLY A 177 -2.70 -12.78 -12.30
N ILE A 178 -2.62 -13.53 -11.19
CA ILE A 178 -1.91 -13.13 -9.98
C ILE A 178 -0.40 -13.24 -10.21
N SER A 179 0.32 -12.17 -9.90
CA SER A 179 1.78 -12.17 -10.03
C SER A 179 2.45 -13.19 -9.11
N HIS A 180 3.56 -13.78 -9.57
CA HIS A 180 4.37 -14.70 -8.77
C HIS A 180 4.87 -14.07 -7.46
N HIS A 181 5.10 -12.75 -7.44
CA HIS A 181 5.47 -12.02 -6.22
C HIS A 181 4.33 -12.06 -5.20
N THR A 182 3.10 -11.74 -5.63
CA THR A 182 1.91 -11.80 -4.77
C THR A 182 1.64 -13.21 -4.27
N LEU A 183 1.76 -14.22 -5.15
CA LEU A 183 1.63 -15.63 -4.73
C LEU A 183 2.65 -15.97 -3.65
N THR A 184 3.93 -15.65 -3.88
CA THR A 184 5.00 -15.92 -2.91
C THR A 184 4.74 -15.25 -1.56
N ILE A 185 4.37 -13.97 -1.56
CA ILE A 185 4.08 -13.19 -0.35
C ILE A 185 2.97 -13.83 0.47
N LEU A 186 1.82 -14.08 -0.16
CA LEU A 186 0.61 -14.52 0.56
C LEU A 186 0.69 -16.01 0.93
N GLU A 187 1.19 -16.86 0.04
CA GLU A 187 1.33 -18.30 0.30
C GLU A 187 2.40 -18.56 1.37
N ASN A 188 3.62 -18.05 1.17
CA ASN A 188 4.81 -18.55 1.87
C ASN A 188 5.35 -17.62 2.96
N ILE A 189 5.18 -16.30 2.83
CA ILE A 189 5.90 -15.34 3.70
C ILE A 189 4.99 -14.77 4.80
N ALA A 190 3.80 -14.28 4.45
CA ALA A 190 2.88 -13.68 5.41
C ALA A 190 2.49 -14.71 6.49
N CYS A 191 2.74 -14.40 7.75
CA CYS A 191 2.44 -15.33 8.86
C CYS A 191 1.00 -15.20 9.36
N THR A 192 0.39 -14.04 9.17
CA THR A 192 -0.95 -13.72 9.66
C THR A 192 -1.97 -13.62 8.53
N ARG A 193 -3.26 -13.80 8.89
CA ARG A 193 -4.39 -13.67 7.97
C ARG A 193 -4.60 -12.19 7.62
N THR A 194 -4.95 -11.92 6.37
CA THR A 194 -5.20 -10.56 5.86
C THR A 194 -6.40 -10.59 4.92
N ASN A 195 -6.93 -9.41 4.58
CA ASN A 195 -7.96 -9.27 3.57
C ASN A 195 -7.30 -9.02 2.21
N VAL A 196 -7.55 -9.87 1.22
CA VAL A 196 -6.99 -9.74 -0.13
C VAL A 196 -8.12 -9.40 -1.08
N VAL A 197 -8.05 -8.21 -1.68
CA VAL A 197 -9.13 -7.66 -2.51
C VAL A 197 -8.80 -7.86 -3.98
N PHE A 198 -9.71 -8.52 -4.69
CA PHE A 198 -9.67 -8.73 -6.13
C PHE A 198 -10.75 -7.89 -6.82
N PRO A 199 -10.48 -7.30 -8.00
CA PRO A 199 -11.51 -6.65 -8.77
C PRO A 199 -12.46 -7.69 -9.41
N ILE A 200 -13.71 -7.29 -9.61
CA ILE A 200 -14.61 -7.99 -10.54
C ILE A 200 -14.07 -7.81 -11.96
N LEU A 201 -13.88 -8.91 -12.68
CA LEU A 201 -13.27 -8.94 -14.02
C LEU A 201 -14.12 -9.75 -14.99
N LYS A 202 -13.67 -9.87 -16.23
CA LYS A 202 -14.26 -10.82 -17.18
C LYS A 202 -14.19 -12.24 -16.60
N LYS A 203 -15.23 -13.03 -16.83
CA LYS A 203 -15.38 -14.40 -16.31
C LYS A 203 -14.17 -15.32 -16.56
N GLU A 204 -13.50 -15.16 -17.70
CA GLU A 204 -12.28 -15.90 -18.05
C GLU A 204 -11.09 -15.56 -17.13
N TYR A 205 -10.94 -14.30 -16.74
CA TYR A 205 -9.89 -13.81 -15.84
C TYR A 205 -10.18 -14.23 -14.41
N GLU A 206 -11.43 -14.14 -13.98
CA GLU A 206 -11.88 -14.59 -12.66
C GLU A 206 -11.65 -16.10 -12.48
N LYS A 207 -11.91 -16.90 -13.52
CA LYS A 207 -11.63 -18.34 -13.51
C LYS A 207 -10.14 -18.62 -13.32
N LEU A 208 -9.26 -17.89 -14.02
CA LEU A 208 -7.81 -18.06 -13.85
C LEU A 208 -7.36 -17.68 -12.44
N ILE A 209 -7.83 -16.56 -11.90
CA ILE A 209 -7.53 -16.09 -10.54
C ILE A 209 -7.98 -17.13 -9.51
N SER A 210 -9.19 -17.67 -9.65
CA SER A 210 -9.75 -18.68 -8.75
C SER A 210 -8.88 -19.95 -8.72
N LEU A 211 -8.47 -20.43 -9.89
CA LEU A 211 -7.56 -21.58 -10.00
C LEU A 211 -6.19 -21.32 -9.34
N GLN A 212 -5.64 -20.11 -9.51
CA GLN A 212 -4.37 -19.73 -8.88
C GLN A 212 -4.47 -19.65 -7.35
N LEU A 213 -5.59 -19.13 -6.83
CA LEU A 213 -5.87 -19.05 -5.40
C LEU A 213 -6.03 -20.44 -4.77
N GLU A 214 -6.75 -21.34 -5.43
CA GLU A 214 -6.93 -22.72 -4.97
C GLU A 214 -5.60 -23.47 -4.95
N LYS A 215 -4.81 -23.37 -6.02
CA LYS A 215 -3.51 -24.06 -6.14
C LYS A 215 -2.50 -23.63 -5.07
N SER A 216 -2.52 -22.35 -4.69
CA SER A 216 -1.64 -21.76 -3.67
C SER A 216 -2.21 -21.81 -2.25
N ASN A 217 -3.43 -22.34 -2.07
CA ASN A 217 -4.17 -22.32 -0.80
C ASN A 217 -4.34 -20.92 -0.15
N ILE A 218 -4.13 -19.83 -0.92
CA ILE A 218 -4.27 -18.46 -0.43
C ILE A 218 -5.71 -18.21 0.05
N ASN A 219 -6.70 -18.78 -0.63
CA ASN A 219 -8.12 -18.68 -0.25
C ASN A 219 -8.47 -19.35 1.09
N LYS A 220 -7.66 -20.31 1.55
CA LYS A 220 -7.83 -20.93 2.88
C LYS A 220 -7.16 -20.13 3.98
N LYS A 221 -6.03 -19.49 3.66
CA LYS A 221 -5.19 -18.74 4.60
C LYS A 221 -5.66 -17.31 4.83
N HIS A 222 -6.16 -16.65 3.78
CA HIS A 222 -6.56 -15.24 3.79
C HIS A 222 -8.05 -15.06 3.49
N ASN A 223 -8.59 -13.88 3.79
CA ASN A 223 -9.97 -13.54 3.46
C ASN A 223 -9.99 -12.96 2.04
N ILE A 224 -10.66 -13.65 1.12
CA ILE A 224 -10.76 -13.21 -0.28
C ILE A 224 -12.01 -12.36 -0.44
N ILE A 225 -11.84 -11.14 -0.93
CA ILE A 225 -12.91 -10.18 -1.14
C ILE A 225 -12.90 -9.81 -2.63
N TYR A 226 -14.08 -9.79 -3.24
CA TYR A 226 -14.27 -9.30 -4.60
C TYR A 226 -15.05 -7.99 -4.56
N GLU A 227 -14.53 -6.95 -5.21
CA GLU A 227 -15.17 -5.65 -5.27
C GLU A 227 -15.12 -5.03 -6.66
N ASN A 228 -16.10 -4.17 -6.95
CA ASN A 228 -16.11 -3.42 -8.20
C ASN A 228 -15.11 -2.26 -8.12
N GLY A 229 -14.14 -2.23 -9.03
CA GLY A 229 -13.14 -1.17 -9.14
C GLY A 229 -13.26 -0.26 -10.35
N SER A 230 -14.38 -0.30 -11.10
CA SER A 230 -14.54 0.42 -12.37
C SER A 230 -14.47 1.94 -12.24
N GLU A 231 -14.73 2.49 -11.05
CA GLU A 231 -14.73 3.92 -10.78
C GLU A 231 -13.32 4.55 -10.83
N VAL A 232 -12.26 3.73 -10.80
CA VAL A 232 -10.86 4.21 -10.82
C VAL A 232 -10.57 5.10 -12.03
N LEU A 233 -11.11 4.79 -13.21
CA LEU A 233 -10.86 5.60 -14.41
C LEU A 233 -11.54 6.97 -14.28
N ASN A 234 -12.76 7.00 -13.76
CA ASN A 234 -13.49 8.24 -13.52
C ASN A 234 -12.77 9.11 -12.49
N ALA A 235 -12.29 8.51 -11.40
CA ALA A 235 -11.53 9.19 -10.36
C ALA A 235 -10.22 9.79 -10.91
N LEU A 236 -9.46 9.02 -11.69
CA LEU A 236 -8.23 9.49 -12.32
C LEU A 236 -8.48 10.67 -13.27
N ASN A 237 -9.55 10.59 -14.07
CA ASN A 237 -9.94 11.68 -14.98
C ASN A 237 -10.41 12.92 -14.20
N TYR A 238 -11.23 12.74 -13.17
CA TYR A 238 -11.75 13.82 -12.33
C TYR A 238 -10.62 14.65 -11.69
N PHE A 239 -9.59 13.99 -11.16
CA PHE A 239 -8.43 14.65 -10.58
C PHE A 239 -7.32 14.98 -11.58
N SER A 240 -7.52 14.72 -12.87
CA SER A 240 -6.52 14.92 -13.94
C SER A 240 -5.16 14.25 -13.64
N LEU A 241 -5.22 13.00 -13.14
CA LEU A 241 -4.05 12.21 -12.76
C LEU A 241 -3.64 11.26 -13.88
N ASN A 242 -2.54 11.59 -14.56
CA ASN A 242 -1.94 10.74 -15.57
C ASN A 242 -0.99 9.71 -14.93
N VAL A 243 -1.54 8.55 -14.57
CA VAL A 243 -0.82 7.48 -13.90
C VAL A 243 -0.31 6.41 -14.87
N LYS A 244 0.87 5.87 -14.58
CA LYS A 244 1.44 4.72 -15.29
C LYS A 244 2.04 3.71 -14.31
N THR A 245 2.05 2.45 -14.70
CA THR A 245 2.73 1.37 -13.97
C THR A 245 3.65 0.62 -14.94
N MET A 246 4.96 0.58 -14.67
CA MET A 246 5.92 -0.07 -15.58
C MET A 246 5.79 0.40 -17.05
N GLY A 247 5.52 1.69 -17.26
CA GLY A 247 5.30 2.30 -18.58
C GLY A 247 3.89 2.15 -19.16
N ARG A 248 3.01 1.35 -18.54
CA ARG A 248 1.64 1.05 -18.99
C ARG A 248 0.63 2.03 -18.39
N SER A 249 -0.28 2.51 -19.23
CA SER A 249 -1.47 3.28 -18.86
C SER A 249 -2.63 2.37 -18.44
N TYR A 250 -3.77 2.98 -18.08
CA TYR A 250 -5.01 2.25 -17.78
C TYR A 250 -5.40 1.26 -18.87
N HIS A 251 -5.40 1.70 -20.14
CA HIS A 251 -5.82 0.88 -21.27
C HIS A 251 -4.83 -0.25 -21.60
N ASP A 252 -3.59 -0.13 -21.15
CA ASP A 252 -2.57 -1.16 -21.35
C ASP A 252 -2.68 -2.29 -20.30
N ASP A 253 -3.18 -2.01 -19.09
CA ASP A 253 -3.25 -2.97 -17.98
C ASP A 253 -4.45 -2.71 -17.06
N GLU A 254 -5.66 -2.85 -17.62
CA GLU A 254 -6.92 -2.52 -16.94
C GLU A 254 -7.07 -3.24 -15.59
N ALA A 255 -6.72 -4.53 -15.52
CA ALA A 255 -6.85 -5.32 -14.30
C ALA A 255 -6.01 -4.76 -13.13
N PHE A 256 -4.81 -4.22 -13.42
CA PHE A 256 -4.00 -3.56 -12.40
C PHE A 256 -4.75 -2.37 -11.78
N PHE A 257 -5.32 -1.49 -12.61
CA PHE A 257 -6.01 -0.29 -12.13
C PHE A 257 -7.36 -0.61 -11.48
N LEU A 258 -8.13 -1.53 -12.05
CA LEU A 258 -9.37 -2.01 -11.43
C LEU A 258 -9.11 -2.59 -10.04
N THR A 259 -7.98 -3.27 -9.83
CA THR A 259 -7.60 -3.74 -8.48
C THR A 259 -7.46 -2.58 -7.50
N MET A 260 -6.91 -1.44 -7.92
CA MET A 260 -6.76 -0.26 -7.07
C MET A 260 -8.12 0.34 -6.69
N GLY A 261 -9.04 0.45 -7.65
CA GLY A 261 -10.40 0.90 -7.39
C GLY A 261 -11.16 -0.05 -6.46
N ALA A 262 -11.02 -1.36 -6.67
CA ALA A 262 -11.66 -2.38 -5.83
C ALA A 262 -11.14 -2.33 -4.39
N VAL A 263 -9.83 -2.20 -4.20
CA VAL A 263 -9.21 -2.02 -2.88
C VAL A 263 -9.70 -0.75 -2.18
N ALA A 264 -9.79 0.37 -2.90
CA ALA A 264 -10.32 1.61 -2.35
C ALA A 264 -11.76 1.44 -1.87
N LYS A 265 -12.62 0.84 -2.70
CA LYS A 265 -14.03 0.58 -2.36
C LYS A 265 -14.18 -0.37 -1.18
N ALA A 266 -13.38 -1.44 -1.13
CA ALA A 266 -13.33 -2.35 0.01
C ALA A 266 -12.91 -1.59 1.28
N GLY A 267 -11.88 -0.74 1.20
CA GLY A 267 -11.39 0.03 2.34
C GLY A 267 -12.47 0.95 2.94
N ILE A 268 -13.27 1.60 2.11
CA ILE A 268 -14.40 2.42 2.55
C ILE A 268 -15.44 1.56 3.28
N LYS A 269 -15.80 0.40 2.73
CA LYS A 269 -16.72 -0.54 3.39
C LYS A 269 -16.21 -1.04 4.74
N PHE A 270 -14.90 -1.22 4.90
CA PHE A 270 -14.33 -1.57 6.21
C PHE A 270 -14.54 -0.46 7.24
N LEU A 271 -14.36 0.81 6.83
CA LEU A 271 -14.61 1.94 7.73
C LEU A 271 -16.08 2.06 8.14
N GLU A 272 -17.01 1.82 7.22
CA GLU A 272 -18.45 1.90 7.50
C GLU A 272 -18.94 0.80 8.45
N ASN A 273 -18.30 -0.36 8.44
CA ASN A 273 -18.69 -1.51 9.29
C ASN A 273 -18.09 -1.44 10.71
N ASP A 274 -17.08 -0.59 10.94
CA ASP A 274 -16.45 -0.36 12.25
C ASP A 274 -17.08 0.84 13.01
N GLN A 275 -18.06 1.53 12.41
CA GLN A 275 -18.86 2.60 13.03
C GLN A 275 -20.19 2.08 13.59
#